data_AF-A0A7C7XLD8-F1
#
_entry.id   AF-A0A7C7XLD8-F1
#
_cell.length_a   1.000
_cell.length_b   1.000
_cell.length_c   1.000
_cell.angle_alpha   90.00
_cell.angle_beta   90.00
_cell.angle_gamma   90.00
#
_symmetry.space_group_name_H-M   'P 1'
#
loop_
_entity.id
_entity.type
_entity.pdbx_description
1 polymer ?
#
loop_
_entity_poly.entity_id
_entity_poly.type
_entity_poly.pdbx_seq_one_letter_code
_entity_poly.pdbx_strand_id
1 'polypeptide(L)'
;MRSTVNRPANTTRWAKFDDEILGVDYRNHHGNKPPKAATVIQATAAGAGHPILTGVPHDAFEARSHLYKNKPVATSVTVLMAGTLSGRDDISEPVAWTNEANGNRVFYTSLGGVGDFGLPAFQRLLLNGVLWALDKPVPPADPRVVAGK
;
A
#
# COMPACT_ATOMS: atom_id res chain seq x y z
N MET A 1 0.69 24.99 6.63
CA MET A 1 -0.63 25.60 6.34
C MET A 1 -1.18 24.98 5.06
N ARG A 2 -2.33 24.29 5.11
CA ARG A 2 -2.97 23.73 3.91
C ARG A 2 -3.65 24.88 3.16
N SER A 3 -3.27 25.09 1.91
CA SER A 3 -3.73 26.19 1.04
C SER A 3 -5.25 26.21 0.90
N THR A 4 -5.86 27.39 1.06
CA THR A 4 -7.27 27.66 0.77
C THR A 4 -7.46 27.86 -0.73
N VAL A 5 -7.50 26.76 -1.48
CA VAL A 5 -7.98 26.80 -2.87
C VAL A 5 -9.47 27.09 -2.82
N ASN A 6 -9.93 28.10 -3.59
CA ASN A 6 -11.35 28.40 -3.74
C ASN A 6 -12.08 27.17 -4.31
N ARG A 7 -12.97 26.61 -3.50
CA ARG A 7 -13.66 25.36 -3.79
C ARG A 7 -14.91 25.62 -4.65
N PRO A 8 -15.21 24.79 -5.67
CA PRO A 8 -16.46 24.89 -6.42
C PRO A 8 -17.69 24.81 -5.49
N ALA A 9 -18.74 25.55 -5.83
CA ALA A 9 -20.02 25.46 -5.12
C ALA A 9 -20.53 24.00 -5.11
N ASN A 10 -21.25 23.61 -4.05
CA ASN A 10 -21.85 22.28 -3.86
C ASN A 10 -20.87 21.11 -3.74
N THR A 11 -19.69 21.32 -3.15
CA THR A 11 -18.75 20.24 -2.85
C THR A 11 -18.45 20.12 -1.35
N THR A 12 -18.24 18.90 -0.87
CA THR A 12 -17.88 18.59 0.52
C THR A 12 -16.43 18.15 0.59
N ARG A 13 -15.69 18.62 1.61
CA ARG A 13 -14.31 18.20 1.85
C ARG A 13 -14.30 17.01 2.81
N TRP A 14 -13.65 15.92 2.44
CA TRP A 14 -13.44 14.77 3.32
C TRP A 14 -12.12 14.91 4.07
N ALA A 15 -12.11 15.86 5.00
CA ALA A 15 -10.88 16.32 5.67
C ALA A 15 -10.15 15.23 6.48
N LYS A 16 -10.90 14.23 6.95
CA LYS A 16 -10.46 13.20 7.87
C LYS A 16 -10.48 11.80 7.23
N PHE A 17 -10.61 11.71 5.90
CA PHE A 17 -10.72 10.41 5.23
C PHE A 17 -9.51 9.50 5.51
N ASP A 18 -8.30 10.06 5.45
CA ASP A 18 -7.08 9.32 5.73
C ASP A 18 -7.09 8.76 7.16
N ASP A 19 -7.52 9.55 8.14
CA ASP A 19 -7.58 9.15 9.55
C ASP A 19 -8.73 8.16 9.84
N GLU A 20 -9.96 8.49 9.42
CA GLU A 20 -11.19 7.77 9.79
C GLU A 20 -11.44 6.52 8.94
N ILE A 21 -10.96 6.50 7.69
CA ILE A 21 -11.20 5.39 6.76
C ILE A 21 -9.91 4.60 6.51
N LEU A 22 -8.80 5.27 6.18
CA LEU A 22 -7.55 4.57 5.87
C LEU A 22 -6.75 4.22 7.13
N GLY A 23 -6.97 4.94 8.24
CA GLY A 23 -6.26 4.74 9.51
C GLY A 23 -4.81 5.23 9.49
N VAL A 24 -4.46 6.19 8.63
CA VAL A 24 -3.09 6.73 8.49
C VAL A 24 -3.10 8.25 8.34
N ASP A 25 -1.96 8.90 8.60
CA ASP A 25 -1.74 10.31 8.29
C ASP A 25 -0.76 10.45 7.12
N TYR A 26 -1.27 10.74 5.92
CA TYR A 26 -0.43 10.97 4.75
C TYR A 26 0.29 12.33 4.84
N ARG A 27 1.63 12.28 4.91
CA ARG A 27 2.50 13.44 5.12
C ARG A 27 3.51 13.66 3.99
N ASN A 28 3.06 13.49 2.74
CA ASN A 28 3.87 13.57 1.52
C ASN A 28 4.66 12.26 1.27
N HIS A 29 5.67 12.30 0.39
CA HIS A 29 6.42 11.12 -0.01
C HIS A 29 7.93 11.36 -0.04
N HIS A 30 8.69 10.27 0.02
CA HIS A 30 10.11 10.25 -0.30
C HIS A 30 10.30 10.24 -1.83
N GLY A 31 11.28 10.99 -2.32
CA GLY A 31 11.59 11.02 -3.75
C GLY A 31 12.26 9.73 -4.21
N ASN A 32 11.88 9.23 -5.38
CA ASN A 32 12.40 8.03 -6.05
C ASN A 32 13.04 8.33 -7.43
N LYS A 33 13.09 9.60 -7.85
CA LYS A 33 13.64 9.99 -9.17
C LYS A 33 15.15 9.86 -9.16
N PRO A 34 15.79 9.40 -10.26
CA PRO A 34 17.24 9.31 -10.36
C PRO A 34 17.92 10.63 -9.91
N PRO A 35 19.00 10.57 -9.12
CA PRO A 35 19.74 9.38 -8.71
C PRO A 35 19.19 8.66 -7.44
N LYS A 36 17.93 8.89 -7.05
CA LYS A 36 17.38 8.36 -5.79
C LYS A 36 17.07 6.85 -5.85
N ALA A 37 17.20 6.23 -4.67
CA ALA A 37 16.98 4.82 -4.40
C ALA A 37 15.56 4.33 -4.73
N ALA A 38 15.45 3.08 -5.19
CA ALA A 38 14.17 2.38 -5.34
C ALA A 38 13.51 2.13 -3.99
N THR A 39 12.19 1.98 -3.99
CA THR A 39 11.44 1.52 -2.82
C THR A 39 11.56 0.00 -2.74
N VAL A 40 12.09 -0.52 -1.63
CA VAL A 40 12.19 -1.96 -1.37
C VAL A 40 11.03 -2.35 -0.46
N ILE A 41 10.22 -3.31 -0.87
CA ILE A 41 8.95 -3.65 -0.20
C ILE A 41 9.03 -5.08 0.33
N GLN A 42 8.67 -5.27 1.60
CA GLN A 42 8.72 -6.56 2.28
C GLN A 42 7.43 -6.79 3.08
N ALA A 43 7.05 -8.07 3.25
CA ALA A 43 5.93 -8.43 4.12
C ALA A 43 6.28 -8.19 5.59
N THR A 44 5.32 -7.72 6.37
CA THR A 44 5.45 -7.69 7.83
C THR A 44 5.13 -9.06 8.43
N ALA A 45 5.44 -9.25 9.70
CA ALA A 45 5.01 -10.45 10.44
C ALA A 45 3.47 -10.62 10.43
N ALA A 46 2.71 -9.52 10.52
CA ALA A 46 1.25 -9.56 10.44
C ALA A 46 0.74 -9.88 9.03
N GLY A 47 1.50 -9.48 7.99
CA GLY A 47 1.16 -9.75 6.60
C GLY A 47 1.37 -11.21 6.19
N ALA A 48 2.36 -11.90 6.75
CA ALA A 48 2.82 -13.21 6.28
C ALA A 48 1.74 -14.31 6.20
N GLY A 49 0.67 -14.20 7.00
CA GLY A 49 -0.47 -15.13 6.98
C GLY A 49 -1.74 -14.56 6.35
N HIS A 50 -1.72 -13.32 5.87
CA HIS A 50 -2.92 -12.64 5.40
C HIS A 50 -3.29 -13.06 3.96
N PRO A 51 -4.56 -13.38 3.65
CA PRO A 51 -4.96 -13.83 2.31
C PRO A 51 -4.55 -12.90 1.16
N ILE A 52 -4.48 -11.59 1.42
CA ILE A 52 -4.04 -10.59 0.46
C ILE A 52 -2.61 -10.84 -0.05
N LEU A 53 -1.72 -11.43 0.76
CA LEU A 53 -0.35 -11.73 0.36
C LEU A 53 -0.19 -13.10 -0.33
N THR A 54 -1.28 -13.83 -0.60
CA THR A 54 -1.23 -15.12 -1.30
C THR A 54 -0.58 -14.97 -2.69
N GLY A 55 0.63 -15.51 -2.86
CA GLY A 55 1.38 -15.42 -4.12
C GLY A 55 2.10 -14.08 -4.35
N VAL A 56 2.21 -13.24 -3.32
CA VAL A 56 3.04 -12.03 -3.30
C VAL A 56 4.38 -12.39 -2.63
N PRO A 57 5.55 -11.96 -3.15
CA PRO A 57 6.82 -12.20 -2.48
C PRO A 57 6.85 -11.58 -1.07
N HIS A 58 7.30 -12.36 -0.08
CA HIS A 58 7.42 -11.87 1.30
C HIS A 58 8.77 -11.24 1.59
N ASP A 59 9.86 -11.80 1.04
CA ASP A 59 11.23 -11.41 1.37
C ASP A 59 11.55 -9.99 0.90
N ALA A 60 11.42 -9.70 -0.40
CA ALA A 60 11.54 -8.35 -0.94
C ALA A 60 11.12 -8.28 -2.42
N PHE A 61 10.60 -7.13 -2.84
CA PHE A 61 10.61 -6.72 -4.25
C PHE A 61 10.78 -5.21 -4.38
N GLU A 62 11.32 -4.76 -5.51
CA GLU A 62 11.50 -3.33 -5.77
C GLU A 62 10.31 -2.75 -6.54
N ALA A 63 9.87 -1.57 -6.09
CA ALA A 63 9.01 -0.69 -6.86
C ALA A 63 9.73 0.62 -7.14
N ARG A 64 9.57 1.12 -8.36
CA ARG A 64 10.12 2.42 -8.76
C ARG A 64 9.20 3.57 -8.39
N SER A 65 8.05 3.33 -7.75
CA SER A 65 7.16 4.37 -7.23
C SER A 65 7.68 5.01 -5.94
N HIS A 66 7.03 6.12 -5.57
CA HIS A 66 7.44 6.92 -4.42
C HIS A 66 7.03 6.22 -3.13
N LEU A 67 7.93 6.16 -2.14
CA LEU A 67 7.56 5.71 -0.79
C LEU A 67 6.78 6.82 -0.08
N TYR A 68 5.50 6.58 0.21
CA TYR A 68 4.64 7.55 0.90
C TYR A 68 4.90 7.54 2.40
N LYS A 69 4.79 8.71 3.04
CA LYS A 69 4.90 8.87 4.49
C LYS A 69 3.51 8.70 5.09
N ASN A 70 3.22 7.52 5.63
CA ASN A 70 1.88 7.11 6.04
C ASN A 70 1.78 6.90 7.56
N LYS A 71 2.65 7.55 8.34
CA LYS A 71 2.68 7.48 9.80
C LYS A 71 2.19 8.78 10.46
N PRO A 72 1.52 8.69 11.63
CA PRO A 72 1.24 7.48 12.42
C PRO A 72 0.14 6.60 11.80
N VAL A 73 0.07 5.36 12.30
CA VAL A 73 -0.93 4.36 11.92
C VAL A 73 -1.86 4.10 13.11
N ALA A 74 -3.17 4.05 12.87
CA ALA A 74 -4.17 3.77 13.88
C ALA A 74 -4.09 2.32 14.39
N THR A 75 -4.59 2.06 15.60
CA THR A 75 -4.57 0.72 16.22
C THR A 75 -5.47 -0.30 15.52
N SER A 76 -6.45 0.16 14.73
CA SER A 76 -7.34 -0.67 13.92
C SER A 76 -6.69 -1.16 12.62
N VAL A 77 -5.54 -0.62 12.25
CA VAL A 77 -4.85 -0.96 11.00
C VAL A 77 -3.94 -2.16 11.21
N THR A 78 -4.00 -3.09 10.27
CA THR A 78 -3.01 -4.17 10.14
C THR A 78 -2.11 -3.89 8.95
N VAL A 79 -0.87 -3.49 9.21
CA VAL A 79 0.14 -3.28 8.14
C VAL A 79 0.59 -4.62 7.60
N LEU A 80 0.31 -4.88 6.32
CA LEU A 80 0.66 -6.13 5.64
C LEU A 80 2.05 -6.07 5.01
N MET A 81 2.41 -4.92 4.43
CA MET A 81 3.72 -4.70 3.82
C MET A 81 4.27 -3.33 4.19
N ALA A 82 5.58 -3.26 4.40
CA ALA A 82 6.31 -2.02 4.64
C ALA A 82 7.33 -1.80 3.51
N GLY A 83 7.61 -0.53 3.23
CA GLY A 83 8.62 -0.12 2.26
C GLY A 83 9.76 0.61 2.94
N THR A 84 10.99 0.37 2.50
CA THR A 84 12.18 1.15 2.80
C THR A 84 12.73 1.78 1.51
N LEU A 85 13.76 2.61 1.63
CA LEU A 85 14.52 3.09 0.47
C LEU A 85 15.85 2.34 0.44
N SER A 86 16.25 1.85 -0.74
CA SER A 86 17.53 1.16 -0.90
C SER A 86 18.71 1.99 -0.33
N GLY A 87 19.48 1.39 0.59
CA GLY A 87 20.58 2.05 1.30
C GLY A 87 20.17 3.00 2.44
N ARG A 88 18.88 3.02 2.80
CA ARG A 88 18.27 3.90 3.83
C ARG A 88 17.20 3.13 4.62
N ASP A 89 17.64 2.06 5.26
CA ASP A 89 16.79 1.17 6.06
C ASP A 89 16.26 1.83 7.35
N ASP A 90 16.81 2.99 7.72
CA ASP A 90 16.27 3.87 8.78
C ASP A 90 14.88 4.43 8.43
N ILE A 91 14.52 4.45 7.14
CA ILE A 91 13.21 4.86 6.65
C ILE A 91 12.37 3.61 6.41
N SER A 92 11.25 3.52 7.11
CA SER A 92 10.26 2.45 6.91
C SER A 92 8.86 3.03 6.99
N GLU A 93 8.04 2.79 5.97
CA GLU A 93 6.67 3.30 5.87
C GLU A 93 5.70 2.18 5.47
N PRO A 94 4.43 2.19 5.96
CA PRO A 94 3.40 1.29 5.47
C PRO A 94 3.17 1.46 3.97
N VAL A 95 3.18 0.36 3.23
CA VAL A 95 2.94 0.34 1.78
C VAL A 95 1.62 -0.34 1.44
N ALA A 96 1.23 -1.37 2.18
CA ALA A 96 -0.07 -2.01 2.02
C ALA A 96 -0.62 -2.44 3.38
N TRP A 97 -1.90 -2.18 3.63
CA TRP A 97 -2.54 -2.47 4.90
C TRP A 97 -4.04 -2.66 4.78
N THR A 98 -4.63 -3.22 5.84
CA THR A 98 -6.08 -3.29 6.02
C THR A 98 -6.52 -2.42 7.19
N ASN A 99 -7.77 -1.96 7.14
CA ASN A 99 -8.45 -1.30 8.24
C ASN A 99 -9.91 -1.77 8.28
N GLU A 100 -10.59 -1.54 9.41
CA GLU A 100 -12.04 -1.63 9.50
C GLU A 100 -12.60 -0.24 9.83
N ALA A 101 -13.51 0.24 8.99
CA ALA A 101 -14.11 1.56 9.15
C ALA A 101 -15.61 1.48 8.86
N ASN A 102 -16.43 1.96 9.80
CA ASN A 102 -17.89 1.97 9.68
C ASN A 102 -18.49 0.59 9.35
N GLY A 103 -17.92 -0.49 9.90
CA GLY A 103 -18.35 -1.87 9.63
C GLY A 103 -17.93 -2.42 8.27
N ASN A 104 -17.07 -1.73 7.52
CA ASN A 104 -16.58 -2.16 6.21
C ASN A 104 -15.10 -2.51 6.27
N ARG A 105 -14.70 -3.48 5.44
CA ARG A 105 -13.30 -3.82 5.19
C ARG A 105 -12.68 -2.80 4.26
N VAL A 106 -11.52 -2.27 4.65
CA VAL A 106 -10.72 -1.35 3.83
C VAL A 106 -9.40 -2.03 3.53
N PHE A 107 -9.04 -2.08 2.25
CA PHE A 107 -7.67 -2.40 1.82
C PHE A 107 -7.10 -1.16 1.13
N TYR A 108 -5.87 -0.80 1.49
CA TYR A 108 -5.15 0.29 0.84
C TYR A 108 -3.74 -0.17 0.47
N THR A 109 -3.26 0.33 -0.66
CA THR A 109 -1.84 0.28 -1.03
C THR A 109 -1.40 1.64 -1.58
N SER A 110 -0.20 2.09 -1.19
CA SER A 110 0.42 3.31 -1.72
C SER A 110 1.15 3.07 -3.04
N LEU A 111 1.20 1.83 -3.52
CA LEU A 111 1.69 1.48 -4.85
C LEU A 111 0.65 1.86 -5.91
N GLY A 112 1.06 1.84 -7.17
CA GLY A 112 0.22 2.22 -8.30
C GLY A 112 0.78 3.37 -9.11
N GLY A 113 2.09 3.64 -9.01
CA GLY A 113 2.77 4.37 -10.08
C GLY A 113 2.63 3.60 -11.39
N VAL A 114 2.66 4.30 -12.53
CA VAL A 114 2.44 3.66 -13.86
C VAL A 114 3.33 2.43 -14.08
N GLY A 115 4.60 2.49 -13.63
CA GLY A 115 5.53 1.36 -13.72
C GLY A 115 5.21 0.18 -12.80
N ASP A 116 4.50 0.40 -11.69
CA ASP A 116 4.14 -0.67 -10.74
C ASP A 116 3.15 -1.64 -11.37
N PHE A 117 2.30 -1.19 -12.30
CA PHE A 117 1.38 -2.05 -13.05
C PHE A 117 2.10 -3.09 -13.93
N GLY A 118 3.40 -2.91 -14.19
CA GLY A 118 4.24 -3.93 -14.84
C GLY A 118 4.81 -4.97 -13.88
N LEU A 119 4.67 -4.80 -12.56
CA LEU A 119 5.21 -5.72 -11.55
C LEU A 119 4.20 -6.83 -11.26
N PRO A 120 4.55 -8.12 -11.46
CA PRO A 120 3.66 -9.24 -11.13
C PRO A 120 3.23 -9.23 -9.66
N ALA A 121 4.14 -8.85 -8.75
CA ALA A 121 3.85 -8.71 -7.32
C ALA A 121 2.73 -7.69 -7.04
N PHE A 122 2.75 -6.53 -7.71
CA PHE A 122 1.73 -5.51 -7.54
C PHE A 122 0.40 -5.92 -8.18
N GLN A 123 0.42 -6.48 -9.39
CA GLN A 123 -0.79 -7.00 -10.04
C GLN A 123 -1.49 -8.03 -9.15
N ARG A 124 -0.71 -8.93 -8.55
CA ARG A 124 -1.22 -9.94 -7.63
C ARG A 124 -1.77 -9.34 -6.34
N LEU A 125 -1.04 -8.42 -5.72
CA LEU A 125 -1.48 -7.69 -4.53
C LEU A 125 -2.81 -6.96 -4.78
N LEU A 126 -2.93 -6.26 -5.91
CA LEU A 126 -4.12 -5.52 -6.29
C LEU A 126 -5.33 -6.45 -6.49
N LEU A 127 -5.17 -7.54 -7.24
CA LEU A 127 -6.22 -8.55 -7.43
C LEU A 127 -6.69 -9.12 -6.09
N ASN A 128 -5.75 -9.55 -5.25
CA ASN A 128 -6.08 -10.16 -3.96
C ASN A 128 -6.77 -9.17 -3.04
N GLY A 129 -6.32 -7.91 -3.02
CA GLY A 129 -6.93 -6.84 -2.23
C GLY A 129 -8.38 -6.55 -2.64
N VAL A 130 -8.65 -6.48 -3.95
CA VAL A 130 -10.02 -6.31 -4.47
C VAL A 130 -10.92 -7.48 -4.08
N LEU A 131 -10.46 -8.72 -4.27
CA LEU A 131 -11.23 -9.92 -3.90
C LEU A 131 -11.52 -9.96 -2.39
N TRP A 132 -10.52 -9.69 -1.56
CA TRP A 132 -10.66 -9.66 -0.11
C TRP A 132 -11.66 -8.59 0.36
N ALA A 133 -11.61 -7.40 -0.23
CA ALA A 133 -12.55 -6.31 0.08
C ALA A 133 -13.99 -6.65 -0.32
N LEU A 134 -14.18 -7.44 -1.38
CA LEU A 134 -15.48 -7.95 -1.83
C LEU A 134 -15.95 -9.22 -1.10
N ASP A 135 -15.22 -9.68 -0.08
CA ASP A 135 -15.45 -10.96 0.60
C ASP A 135 -15.50 -12.16 -0.36
N LYS A 136 -14.64 -12.12 -1.39
CA LYS A 136 -14.44 -13.22 -2.34
C LYS A 136 -13.18 -14.01 -1.99
N PRO A 137 -13.16 -15.32 -2.26
CA PRO A 137 -11.97 -16.13 -2.03
C PRO A 137 -10.82 -15.66 -2.90
N VAL A 138 -9.63 -15.52 -2.29
CA VAL A 138 -8.39 -15.29 -3.02
C VAL A 138 -7.95 -16.63 -3.62
N PRO A 139 -7.82 -16.77 -4.95
CA PRO A 139 -7.39 -18.03 -5.55
C PRO A 139 -5.94 -18.33 -5.15
N PRO A 140 -5.48 -19.59 -5.21
CA PRO A 140 -4.06 -19.89 -5.00
C PRO A 140 -3.19 -19.16 -6.02
N ALA A 141 -1.89 -19.01 -5.71
CA ALA A 141 -0.94 -18.44 -6.64
C ALA A 141 -0.81 -19.35 -7.88
N ASP A 142 -0.90 -18.79 -9.09
CA ASP A 142 -0.65 -19.57 -10.31
C ASP A 142 0.85 -19.90 -10.37
N PRO A 143 1.24 -21.19 -10.35
CA PRO A 143 2.65 -21.58 -10.40
C PRO A 143 3.39 -21.00 -11.60
N ARG A 144 2.69 -20.74 -12.71
CA ARG A 144 3.25 -20.18 -13.95
C ARG A 144 3.59 -18.69 -13.84
N VAL A 145 2.98 -17.98 -12.89
CA VAL A 145 3.25 -16.56 -12.61
C VAL A 145 4.31 -16.41 -11.53
N VAL A 146 4.35 -17.33 -10.55
CA VAL A 146 5.36 -17.35 -9.48
C VAL A 146 6.74 -17.75 -10.01
N ALA A 147 6.79 -18.62 -11.04
CA ALA A 147 8.04 -19.11 -11.62
C ALA A 147 8.75 -18.13 -12.57
N GLY A 148 8.23 -16.90 -12.74
CA GLY A 148 8.77 -15.87 -13.63
C GLY A 148 10.13 -15.32 -13.19
N LYS A 149 11.18 -16.10 -13.44
CA LYS A 149 12.35 -15.58 -14.15
C LYS A 149 11.94 -15.11 -15.54
#